data_AF-A0A9D5K9K1-F1
#
_entry.id   AF-A0A9D5K9K1-F1
#
_cell.length_a   1.000
_cell.length_b   1.000
_cell.length_c   1.000
_cell.angle_alpha   90.00
_cell.angle_beta   90.00
_cell.angle_gamma   90.00
#
_symmetry.space_group_name_H-M   'P 1'
#
loop_
_entity.id
_entity.type
_entity.pdbx_description
1 polymer ?
#
loop_
_entity_poly.entity_id
_entity_poly.type
_entity_poly.pdbx_seq_one_letter_code
_entity_poly.pdbx_strand_id
1 'polypeptide(L)' 'MDRANLFPDLGEVIYLNHASSGPLPFPAREHMKTLIDDLRFGDLHWDFWLERLSEFRNHASRLLGCEPSEIASTNNTTTG' A
#
# COMPACT_ATOMS: atom_id res chain seq x y z
N MET A 1 17.62 -7.63 6.26
CA MET A 1 16.45 -8.48 6.57
C MET A 1 16.02 -9.14 5.27
N ASP A 2 15.74 -10.45 5.28
CA ASP A 2 15.26 -11.13 4.08
C ASP A 2 13.84 -10.64 3.73
N ARG A 3 13.62 -10.27 2.46
CA ARG A 3 12.31 -9.81 1.95
C ARG A 3 11.27 -10.92 1.97
N ALA A 4 11.68 -12.19 1.89
CA ALA A 4 10.77 -13.33 1.98
C ALA A 4 9.98 -13.35 3.31
N ASN A 5 10.59 -12.89 4.40
CA ASN A 5 9.94 -12.83 5.72
C ASN A 5 8.75 -11.86 5.77
N LEU A 6 8.60 -10.97 4.80
CA LEU A 6 7.43 -10.10 4.69
C LEU A 6 6.18 -10.85 4.19
N PHE A 7 6.32 -12.08 3.70
CA PHE A 7 5.24 -12.87 3.12
C PHE A 7 5.15 -14.24 3.82
N PRO A 8 4.83 -14.27 5.13
CA PRO A 8 4.85 -15.50 5.92
C PRO A 8 3.90 -16.58 5.39
N ASP A 9 2.80 -16.18 4.75
CA ASP A 9 1.78 -17.09 4.23
C ASP A 9 2.20 -17.80 2.92
N LEU A 10 3.34 -17.43 2.32
CA LEU A 10 3.87 -18.09 1.13
C LEU A 10 4.72 -19.33 1.43
N GLY A 11 5.02 -19.62 2.71
CA GLY A 11 5.89 -20.74 3.09
C GLY A 11 5.38 -22.12 2.65
N GLU A 12 4.11 -22.23 2.27
CA GLU A 12 3.44 -23.47 1.89
C GLU A 12 3.14 -23.58 0.39
N VAL A 13 3.49 -22.55 -0.41
CA VAL A 13 3.13 -22.48 -1.84
C VAL A 13 4.26 -21.94 -2.72
N ILE A 14 4.36 -22.47 -3.95
CA ILE A 14 5.22 -21.88 -5.00
C ILE A 14 4.38 -20.88 -5.79
N TYR A 15 4.53 -19.59 -5.47
CA TYR A 15 3.73 -18.53 -6.09
C TYR A 15 4.44 -17.88 -7.29
N LEU A 16 3.91 -18.12 -8.50
CA LEU A 16 4.49 -17.60 -9.75
C LEU A 16 3.61 -16.54 -10.46
N ASN A 17 2.50 -16.10 -9.84
CA ASN A 17 1.54 -15.16 -10.45
C ASN A 17 1.68 -13.70 -9.97
N HIS A 18 2.87 -13.30 -9.52
CA HIS A 18 3.11 -11.99 -8.87
C HIS A 18 2.89 -10.77 -9.79
N ALA A 19 3.05 -10.93 -11.10
CA ALA A 19 2.81 -9.85 -12.06
C ALA A 19 1.32 -9.55 -12.29
N SER A 20 0.43 -10.50 -12.00
CA SER A 20 -1.03 -10.29 -12.09
C SER A 20 -1.59 -9.76 -10.77
N SER A 21 -1.32 -10.48 -9.67
CA SER A 21 -1.72 -10.07 -8.32
C SER A 21 -0.63 -10.50 -7.35
N GLY A 22 -0.03 -9.57 -6.63
CA GLY A 22 0.95 -9.92 -5.60
C GLY A 22 0.27 -10.45 -4.33
N PRO A 23 0.91 -11.38 -3.60
CA PRO A 23 0.52 -11.65 -2.21
C PRO A 23 0.74 -10.37 -1.39
N LEU A 24 -0.13 -10.13 -0.40
CA LEU A 24 -0.05 -8.92 0.42
C LEU A 24 1.07 -9.06 1.47
N PRO A 25 2.05 -8.14 1.54
CA PRO A 25 3.08 -8.21 2.57
C PRO A 25 2.48 -7.94 3.96
N PHE A 26 3.04 -8.57 4.99
CA PHE A 26 2.58 -8.50 6.38
C PHE A 26 2.34 -7.06 6.87
N PRO A 27 3.25 -6.08 6.66
CA PRO A 27 3.01 -4.70 7.10
C PRO A 27 1.77 -4.06 6.45
N ALA A 28 1.55 -4.31 5.15
CA ALA A 28 0.39 -3.76 4.44
C ALA A 28 -0.92 -4.35 4.99
N ARG A 29 -0.92 -5.65 5.30
CA ARG A 29 -2.06 -6.32 5.94
C ARG A 29 -2.41 -5.71 7.28
N GLU A 30 -1.42 -5.45 8.13
CA GLU A 30 -1.65 -4.85 9.45
C GLU A 30 -2.18 -3.41 9.34
N HIS A 31 -1.62 -2.59 8.44
CA HIS A 31 -2.13 -1.24 8.21
C HIS A 31 -3.57 -1.21 7.66
N MET A 32 -3.93 -2.16 6.78
CA MET A 32 -5.32 -2.28 6.30
C MET A 32 -6.30 -2.59 7.43
N LYS A 33 -5.92 -3.45 8.39
CA LYS A 33 -6.75 -3.72 9.58
C LYS A 33 -6.93 -2.46 10.42
N THR A 34 -5.85 -1.73 10.68
CA THR A 34 -5.91 -0.46 11.42
C THR A 34 -6.83 0.54 10.74
N LEU A 35 -6.76 0.67 9.41
CA LEU A 35 -7.65 1.57 8.67
C LEU A 35 -9.12 1.18 8.85
N ILE A 36 -9.45 -0.11 8.78
CA ILE A 36 -10.83 -0.60 8.99
C ILE A 36 -11.32 -0.26 10.40
N ASP A 37 -10.46 -0.41 11.41
CA ASP A 37 -10.79 -0.05 12.79
C ASP A 37 -11.00 1.47 12.95
N ASP A 38 -10.17 2.29 12.29
CA ASP A 38 -10.26 3.76 12.31
C ASP A 38 -11.54 4.27 11.64
N LEU A 39 -12.00 3.64 10.56
CA LEU A 39 -13.20 4.05 9.82
C LEU A 39 -14.48 4.01 10.68
N ARG A 40 -14.46 3.32 11.83
CA ARG A 40 -15.57 3.32 12.81
C ARG A 40 -15.83 4.70 13.42
N PHE A 41 -14.86 5.61 13.37
CA PHE A 41 -14.97 6.98 13.87
C PHE A 41 -15.43 7.98 12.79
N GLY A 42 -15.78 7.52 11.59
CA GLY A 42 -16.06 8.39 10.45
C GLY A 42 -14.84 9.22 10.09
N ASP A 43 -15.04 10.51 9.78
CA ASP A 43 -13.95 11.39 9.30
C ASP A 43 -13.09 11.99 10.41
N LEU A 44 -13.18 11.51 11.65
CA LEU A 44 -12.43 12.05 12.78
C LEU A 44 -10.91 12.08 12.54
N HIS A 45 -10.38 11.09 11.81
CA HIS A 45 -8.95 10.95 11.52
C HIS A 45 -8.55 11.44 10.12
N TRP A 46 -9.35 12.33 9.52
CA TRP A 46 -9.14 12.83 8.16
C TRP A 46 -7.74 13.39 7.91
N ASP A 47 -7.25 14.28 8.78
CA ASP A 47 -5.93 14.91 8.63
C ASP A 47 -4.79 13.89 8.67
N PHE A 48 -4.92 12.86 9.51
CA PHE A 48 -3.98 11.75 9.56
C PHE A 48 -3.96 10.98 8.24
N TRP A 49 -5.12 10.70 7.63
CA TRP A 49 -5.18 10.02 6.32
C TRP A 49 -4.63 10.88 5.19
N LEU A 50 -4.87 12.20 5.21
CA LEU A 50 -4.27 13.13 4.26
C LEU A 50 -2.74 13.14 4.34
N GLU A 51 -2.19 13.10 5.56
CA GLU A 51 -0.75 13.01 5.77
C GLU A 51 -0.18 11.70 5.20
N ARG A 52 -0.84 10.56 5.45
CA ARG A 52 -0.43 9.25 4.87
C ARG A 52 -0.47 9.26 3.34
N LEU A 53 -1.46 9.92 2.73
CA LEU A 53 -1.53 10.10 1.28
C LEU A 53 -0.37 10.96 0.74
N SER A 54 0.02 12.01 1.48
CA SER A 54 1.19 12.83 1.13
C SER A 54 2.48 12.01 1.20
N GLU A 55 2.66 11.22 2.25
CA GLU A 55 3.81 10.32 2.38
C GLU A 55 3.84 9.26 1.27
N PHE A 56 2.70 8.70 0.89
CA PHE A 56 2.61 7.78 -0.23
C PHE A 56 3.17 8.42 -1.52
N ARG A 57 2.73 9.65 -1.85
CA ARG A 57 3.23 10.36 -3.04
C ARG A 57 4.73 10.59 -2.97
N ASN A 58 5.28 10.96 -1.81
CA ASN A 58 6.72 11.12 -1.61
C ASN A 58 7.50 9.81 -1.79
N HIS A 59 6.96 8.67 -1.36
CA HIS A 59 7.59 7.36 -1.58
C HIS A 59 7.54 6.96 -3.06
N ALA A 60 6.39 7.14 -3.71
CA ALA A 60 6.19 6.81 -5.12
C ALA A 60 7.07 7.67 -6.03
N SER A 61 7.20 8.96 -5.74
CA SER A 61 8.00 9.89 -6.52
C SER A 61 9.48 9.52 -6.51
N ARG A 62 10.01 9.06 -5.36
CA ARG A 62 11.38 8.53 -5.26
C ARG A 62 11.59 7.24 -6.04
N LEU A 63 10.58 6.38 -6.09
CA LEU A 63 10.64 5.14 -6.87
C LEU A 63 10.64 5.43 -8.38
N LEU A 64 9.89 6.44 -8.81
CA LEU A 64 9.69 6.78 -10.23
C LEU A 64 10.65 7.86 -10.75
N GLY A 65 11.34 8.58 -9.87
CA GLY A 65 12.26 9.65 -10.23
C GLY A 65 11.56 10.94 -10.69
N CYS A 66 10.44 11.30 -10.05
CA CYS A 66 9.63 12.47 -10.39
C CYS A 66 9.28 13.31 -9.13
N GLU A 67 8.54 14.40 -9.30
CA GLU A 67 8.03 15.19 -8.19
C GLU A 67 6.73 14.59 -7.59
N PRO A 68 6.47 14.73 -6.28
CA PRO A 68 5.24 14.22 -5.67
C PRO A 68 3.95 14.77 -6.28
N SER A 69 3.99 16.00 -6.81
CA SER A 69 2.86 16.65 -7.49
C SER A 69 2.51 16.03 -8.84
N GLU A 70 3.40 15.22 -9.42
CA GLU A 70 3.16 14.47 -10.66
C GLU A 70 2.46 13.12 -10.41
N ILE A 71 2.21 12.76 -9.15
CA ILE A 71 1.61 11.47 -8.76
C ILE A 71 0.12 11.62 -8.43
N ALA A 72 -0.72 11.02 -9.27
CA ALA A 72 -2.14 10.79 -9.01
C ALA A 72 -2.41 9.31 -8.63
N SER A 73 -3.39 9.09 -7.75
CA SER A 73 -3.85 7.74 -7.37
C SER A 73 -5.14 7.41 -8.09
N THR A 74 -5.19 6.26 -8.77
CA THR A 74 -6.40 5.68 -9.37
C THR A 74 -6.59 4.25 -8.89
N ASN A 75 -7.76 3.65 -9.18
CA ASN A 75 -8.10 2.33 -8.66
C ASN A 75 -7.40 1.16 -9.37
N ASN A 76 -6.95 1.38 -10.61
CA ASN A 76 -6.33 0.35 -11.46
C ASN A 76 -5.75 0.98 -12.73
N THR A 77 -4.98 0.19 -13.48
CA THR A 77 -4.36 0.58 -14.75
C THR A 77 -5.37 0.95 -15.85
N THR A 78 -6.58 0.39 -15.84
CA THR A 78 -7.60 0.71 -16.85
C THR A 78 -8.19 2.10 -16.68
N THR A 79 -8.25 2.60 -15.44
CA THR A 79 -8.84 3.90 -15.11
C THR A 79 -7.86 5.05 -15.27
N GLY A 80 -6.57 4.81 -15.04
CA GLY A 80 -5.51 5.82 -15.12
C GLY A 80 -5.12 6.14 -16.55
#